data_AF-N4X7L2-F1
#
_entry.id   AF-N4X7L2-F1
#
_cell.length_a   1.000
_cell.length_b   1.000
_cell.length_c   1.000
_cell.angle_alpha   90.00
_cell.angle_beta   90.00
_cell.angle_gamma   90.00
#
_symmetry.space_group_name_H-M   'P 1'
#
loop_
_entity.id
_entity.type
_entity.pdbx_description
1 polymer ?
#
loop_
_entity_poly.entity_id
_entity_poly.type
_entity_poly.pdbx_seq_one_letter_code
_entity_poly.pdbx_strand_id
1 'polypeptide(L)'
;MALSQRSAQALCRLRQYTPPATQWHNCPLTRRAAVLILLFPDSHGELKVVLTVRSAQLRNYSGQVALPGGKSDTLEESPWEVARREAYEEIGLPLDEAKLRGFKLEHLCELPTNLAKTELAVRPCVAFLGPDRGSSINPASSEVSNASVEETLIPRLDPKEVAAVFTAPFHNFLRKEWEGNGPAPVQKDGRPEKWYRGAWTDWHESRWRMHNFYMPRIPHSPSLVRKPSQSAEPLADNMEPSKGDARPAPTAIDSLTTFRIFGMTARILVDAARVAYGEEPEFEHNSHHGDEEIIANLLKMGRLSEQRKQGEMLTKQVLREASKM
;
A
#
# COMPACT_ATOMS: atom_id res chain seq x y z
N MET A 1 -11.56 18.63 -10.82
CA MET A 1 -10.66 18.09 -11.88
C MET A 1 -11.29 16.86 -12.54
N ALA A 2 -10.94 16.59 -13.80
CA ALA A 2 -11.48 15.48 -14.58
C ALA A 2 -10.51 14.29 -14.58
N LEU A 3 -11.02 13.12 -14.19
CA LEU A 3 -10.32 11.84 -14.35
C LEU A 3 -10.15 11.55 -15.85
N SER A 4 -9.09 10.83 -16.22
CA SER A 4 -9.02 10.25 -17.56
C SER A 4 -10.19 9.27 -17.76
N GLN A 5 -10.59 9.04 -19.01
CA GLN A 5 -11.67 8.10 -19.31
C GLN A 5 -11.38 6.71 -18.73
N ARG A 6 -10.13 6.27 -18.84
CA ARG A 6 -9.65 4.98 -18.31
C ARG A 6 -9.80 4.93 -16.78
N SER A 7 -9.32 5.95 -16.08
CA SER A 7 -9.45 6.05 -14.61
C SER A 7 -10.90 6.11 -14.15
N ALA A 8 -11.75 6.87 -14.86
CA ALA A 8 -13.17 6.97 -14.53
C ALA A 8 -13.89 5.62 -14.67
N GLN A 9 -13.62 4.88 -15.76
CA GLN A 9 -14.12 3.52 -15.94
C GLN A 9 -13.59 2.59 -14.85
N ALA A 10 -12.31 2.73 -14.47
CA ALA A 10 -11.71 1.89 -13.45
C ALA A 10 -12.38 2.04 -12.07
N LEU A 11 -12.62 3.29 -11.66
CA LEU A 11 -13.38 3.56 -10.44
C LEU A 11 -14.83 3.08 -10.53
N CYS A 12 -15.46 3.14 -11.70
CA CYS A 12 -16.82 2.60 -11.89
C CYS A 12 -16.86 1.09 -11.66
N ARG A 13 -15.90 0.33 -12.21
CA ARG A 13 -15.80 -1.11 -11.97
C ARG A 13 -15.56 -1.45 -10.50
N LEU A 14 -14.67 -0.72 -9.84
CA LEU A 14 -14.42 -0.89 -8.40
C LEU A 14 -15.67 -0.65 -7.56
N ARG A 15 -16.46 0.40 -7.84
CA ARG A 15 -17.74 0.66 -7.14
C ARG A 15 -18.77 -0.45 -7.35
N GLN A 16 -18.75 -1.11 -8.50
CA GLN A 16 -19.68 -2.19 -8.84
C GLN A 16 -19.18 -3.57 -8.43
N TYR A 17 -17.92 -3.67 -7.98
CA TYR A 17 -17.30 -4.93 -7.63
C TYR A 17 -17.95 -5.52 -6.38
N THR A 18 -18.49 -6.74 -6.52
CA THR A 18 -19.02 -7.52 -5.39
C THR A 18 -18.02 -8.62 -5.06
N PRO A 19 -17.36 -8.58 -3.88
CA PRO A 19 -16.43 -9.64 -3.50
C PRO A 19 -17.15 -10.95 -3.20
N PRO A 20 -16.45 -12.09 -3.31
CA PRO A 20 -16.93 -13.34 -2.77
C PRO A 20 -17.04 -13.28 -1.23
N ALA A 21 -17.72 -14.27 -0.65
CA ALA A 21 -17.80 -14.42 0.80
C ALA A 21 -16.40 -14.51 1.41
N THR A 22 -16.17 -13.74 2.47
CA THR A 22 -14.86 -13.61 3.11
C THR A 22 -14.70 -14.55 4.31
N GLN A 23 -13.53 -15.18 4.43
CA GLN A 23 -13.12 -15.96 5.60
C GLN A 23 -12.45 -15.10 6.67
N TRP A 24 -12.21 -13.81 6.41
CA TRP A 24 -11.54 -12.91 7.35
C TRP A 24 -12.23 -12.87 8.72
N HIS A 25 -13.56 -12.84 8.75
CA HIS A 25 -14.36 -12.89 9.99
C HIS A 25 -14.33 -14.25 10.70
N ASN A 26 -13.84 -15.29 10.05
CA ASN A 26 -13.67 -16.62 10.66
C ASN A 26 -12.24 -16.83 11.19
N CYS A 27 -11.29 -15.98 10.80
CA CYS A 27 -9.94 -16.01 11.36
C CYS A 27 -9.95 -15.52 12.81
N PRO A 28 -9.08 -16.05 13.69
CA PRO A 28 -8.90 -15.51 15.04
C PRO A 28 -8.28 -14.11 14.98
N LEU A 29 -8.50 -13.33 16.03
CA LEU A 29 -8.03 -11.95 16.13
C LEU A 29 -6.54 -11.79 15.80
N THR A 30 -5.70 -12.67 16.32
CA THR A 30 -4.24 -12.65 16.13
C THR A 30 -3.78 -12.80 14.67
N ARG A 31 -4.69 -13.21 13.79
CA ARG A 31 -4.47 -13.49 12.37
C ARG A 31 -5.28 -12.56 11.44
N ARG A 32 -6.06 -11.62 11.96
CA ARG A 32 -6.80 -10.64 11.16
C ARG A 32 -5.96 -9.41 10.90
N ALA A 33 -5.87 -9.01 9.64
CA ALA A 33 -5.25 -7.77 9.21
C ALA A 33 -5.99 -7.17 8.02
N ALA A 34 -5.88 -5.86 7.83
CA ALA A 34 -6.41 -5.17 6.68
C ALA A 34 -5.43 -4.13 6.15
N VAL A 35 -5.49 -3.86 4.86
CA VAL A 35 -4.63 -2.88 4.19
C VAL A 35 -5.46 -1.95 3.31
N LEU A 36 -5.03 -0.70 3.18
CA LEU A 36 -5.68 0.33 2.38
C LEU A 36 -4.98 0.49 1.02
N ILE A 37 -5.72 0.26 -0.06
CA ILE A 37 -5.37 0.67 -1.42
C ILE A 37 -5.98 2.06 -1.63
N LEU A 38 -5.20 3.10 -1.30
CA LEU A 38 -5.62 4.49 -1.44
C LEU A 38 -5.30 5.00 -2.85
N LEU A 39 -6.35 5.19 -3.65
CA LEU A 39 -6.28 5.67 -5.03
C LEU A 39 -6.56 7.17 -5.12
N PHE A 40 -5.81 7.88 -5.94
CA PHE A 40 -6.04 9.30 -6.24
C PHE A 40 -5.53 9.62 -7.66
N PRO A 41 -6.06 10.65 -8.34
CA PRO A 41 -5.62 11.01 -9.68
C PRO A 41 -4.30 11.79 -9.66
N ASP A 42 -3.48 11.62 -10.69
CA ASP A 42 -2.32 12.47 -10.98
C ASP A 42 -2.67 13.67 -11.87
N SER A 43 -1.64 14.41 -12.31
CA SER A 43 -1.77 15.56 -13.23
C SER A 43 -2.42 15.28 -14.57
N HIS A 44 -2.47 14.03 -14.98
CA HIS A 44 -3.07 13.58 -16.23
C HIS A 44 -4.42 12.87 -16.01
N GLY A 45 -4.91 12.85 -14.77
CA GLY A 45 -6.14 12.15 -14.38
C GLY A 45 -5.97 10.63 -14.32
N GLU A 46 -4.73 10.12 -14.31
CA GLU A 46 -4.40 8.71 -14.15
C GLU A 46 -4.34 8.33 -12.67
N LEU A 47 -4.84 7.14 -12.30
CA LEU A 47 -4.83 6.72 -10.90
C LEU A 47 -3.42 6.35 -10.44
N LYS A 48 -3.04 6.90 -9.29
CA LYS A 48 -1.90 6.47 -8.48
C LYS A 48 -2.38 5.78 -7.21
N VAL A 49 -1.50 4.95 -6.63
CA VAL A 49 -1.68 4.29 -5.33
C VAL A 49 -0.63 4.77 -4.33
N VAL A 50 -1.02 4.95 -3.07
CA VAL A 50 -0.12 5.29 -1.95
C VAL A 50 0.53 4.02 -1.38
N LEU A 51 1.84 4.07 -1.14
CA LEU A 51 2.63 2.98 -0.57
C LEU A 51 3.57 3.50 0.53
N THR A 52 3.87 2.66 1.51
CA THR A 52 4.78 2.93 2.62
C THR A 52 6.05 2.09 2.50
N VAL A 53 7.16 2.59 3.04
CA VAL A 53 8.39 1.84 3.28
C VAL A 53 8.48 1.62 4.78
N ARG A 54 8.50 0.37 5.23
CA ARG A 54 8.56 0.03 6.66
C ARG A 54 9.88 0.47 7.28
N SER A 55 9.82 1.00 8.50
CA SER A 55 10.98 1.43 9.26
C SER A 55 12.01 0.30 9.43
N ALA A 56 13.29 0.67 9.37
CA ALA A 56 14.40 -0.27 9.56
C ALA A 56 14.46 -0.85 10.98
N GLN A 57 13.78 -0.22 11.94
CA GLN A 57 13.80 -0.59 13.36
C GLN A 57 12.79 -1.70 13.71
N LEU A 58 11.91 -2.08 12.77
CA LEU A 58 10.92 -3.13 12.99
C LEU A 58 11.54 -4.52 12.94
N ARG A 59 11.14 -5.40 13.88
CA ARG A 59 11.67 -6.77 14.01
C ARG A 59 11.45 -7.65 12.76
N ASN A 60 10.46 -7.34 11.93
CA ASN A 60 10.14 -8.07 10.70
C ASN A 60 9.96 -7.11 9.51
N TYR A 61 10.39 -7.54 8.32
CA TYR A 61 10.13 -6.86 7.03
C TYR A 61 10.69 -5.42 6.91
N SER A 62 11.80 -5.13 7.58
CA SER A 62 12.47 -3.82 7.53
C SER A 62 12.81 -3.39 6.11
N GLY A 63 12.49 -2.14 5.76
CA GLY A 63 12.76 -1.55 4.43
C GLY A 63 11.92 -2.10 3.28
N GLN A 64 10.92 -2.95 3.55
CA GLN A 64 10.02 -3.47 2.52
C GLN A 64 8.90 -2.47 2.21
N VAL A 65 8.46 -2.47 0.94
CA VAL A 65 7.29 -1.71 0.52
C VAL A 65 6.01 -2.45 0.93
N ALA A 66 5.09 -1.72 1.54
CA ALA A 66 3.78 -2.21 1.92
C ALA A 66 2.68 -1.22 1.53
N LEU A 67 1.45 -1.71 1.51
CA LEU A 67 0.26 -0.86 1.60
C LEU A 67 0.11 -0.43 3.07
N PRO A 68 -0.41 0.78 3.36
CA PRO A 68 -0.78 1.16 4.71
C PRO A 68 -1.74 0.14 5.32
N GLY A 69 -1.47 -0.32 6.53
CA GLY A 69 -2.31 -1.34 7.16
C GLY A 69 -1.61 -2.18 8.20
N GLY A 70 -2.40 -2.93 8.94
CA GLY A 70 -1.94 -3.67 10.10
C GLY A 70 -2.98 -4.65 10.62
N LYS A 71 -2.82 -5.05 11.88
CA LYS A 71 -3.66 -6.08 12.51
C LYS A 71 -4.92 -5.46 13.07
N SER A 72 -5.96 -6.28 13.19
CA SER A 72 -7.14 -5.93 13.97
C SER A 72 -6.77 -5.88 15.46
N ASP A 73 -7.20 -4.83 16.15
CA ASP A 73 -7.06 -4.68 17.60
C ASP A 73 -8.19 -5.41 18.32
N THR A 74 -9.39 -5.42 17.73
CA THR A 74 -10.57 -6.10 18.30
C THR A 74 -11.30 -6.96 17.26
N LEU A 75 -12.20 -7.83 17.71
CA LEU A 75 -12.98 -8.71 16.82
C LEU A 75 -14.16 -7.99 16.16
N GLU A 76 -14.55 -6.86 16.72
CA GLU A 76 -15.67 -6.01 16.31
C GLU A 76 -15.29 -5.08 15.15
N GLU A 77 -14.00 -4.76 14.99
CA GLU A 77 -13.54 -3.96 13.85
C GLU A 77 -13.84 -4.66 12.52
N SER A 78 -14.44 -3.91 11.60
CA SER A 78 -14.51 -4.27 10.19
C SER A 78 -13.14 -4.10 9.51
N PRO A 79 -12.88 -4.81 8.39
CA PRO A 79 -11.65 -4.61 7.62
C PRO A 79 -11.40 -3.14 7.23
N TRP A 80 -12.46 -2.41 6.89
CA TRP A 80 -12.39 -0.99 6.56
C TRP A 80 -11.93 -0.13 7.74
N GLU A 81 -12.45 -0.37 8.95
CA GLU A 81 -12.06 0.34 10.15
C GLU A 81 -10.59 0.10 10.49
N VAL A 82 -10.14 -1.16 10.43
CA VAL A 82 -8.72 -1.52 10.61
C VAL A 82 -7.85 -0.78 9.59
N ALA A 83 -8.18 -0.85 8.30
CA ALA A 83 -7.40 -0.20 7.25
C ALA A 83 -7.36 1.34 7.42
N ARG A 84 -8.45 1.96 7.87
CA ARG A 84 -8.53 3.42 8.12
C ARG A 84 -7.75 3.84 9.36
N ARG A 85 -7.83 3.09 10.46
CA ARG A 85 -7.08 3.35 11.69
C ARG A 85 -5.57 3.27 11.41
N GLU A 86 -5.13 2.20 10.78
CA GLU A 86 -3.72 1.98 10.42
C GLU A 86 -3.22 3.03 9.43
N ALA A 87 -4.01 3.41 8.42
CA ALA A 87 -3.64 4.50 7.51
C ALA A 87 -3.55 5.87 8.23
N TYR A 88 -4.39 6.11 9.24
CA TYR A 88 -4.27 7.30 10.08
C TYR A 88 -2.96 7.30 10.88
N GLU A 89 -2.60 6.17 11.48
CA GLU A 89 -1.37 6.00 12.27
C GLU A 89 -0.10 6.08 11.42
N GLU A 90 -0.06 5.35 10.30
CA GLU A 90 1.14 5.22 9.46
C GLU A 90 1.40 6.45 8.57
N ILE A 91 0.35 6.99 7.93
CA ILE A 91 0.49 8.05 6.91
C ILE A 91 -0.25 9.34 7.26
N GLY A 92 -0.94 9.40 8.40
CA GLY A 92 -1.65 10.59 8.86
C GLY A 92 -2.98 10.84 8.13
N LEU A 93 -3.53 9.84 7.42
CA LEU A 93 -4.79 9.98 6.68
C LEU A 93 -5.95 10.21 7.66
N PRO A 94 -6.58 11.41 7.70
CA PRO A 94 -7.56 11.73 8.72
C PRO A 94 -8.76 10.77 8.73
N LEU A 95 -9.21 10.37 9.93
CA LEU A 95 -10.46 9.62 10.11
C LEU A 95 -11.70 10.50 9.87
N ASP A 96 -11.61 11.77 10.26
CA ASP A 96 -12.66 12.77 10.11
C ASP A 96 -12.62 13.41 8.72
N GLU A 97 -13.72 13.27 7.95
CA GLU A 97 -13.84 13.83 6.60
C GLU A 97 -13.68 15.35 6.56
N ALA A 98 -14.08 16.08 7.62
CA ALA A 98 -13.92 17.53 7.67
C ALA A 98 -12.45 17.96 7.65
N LYS A 99 -11.53 17.07 8.05
CA LYS A 99 -10.08 17.29 8.05
C LYS A 99 -9.41 16.95 6.73
N LEU A 100 -10.16 16.44 5.74
CA LEU A 100 -9.65 16.14 4.39
C LEU A 100 -9.55 17.38 3.48
N ARG A 101 -9.83 18.60 4.00
CA ARG A 101 -9.48 19.88 3.35
C ARG A 101 -9.93 20.01 1.88
N GLY A 102 -11.21 19.76 1.62
CA GLY A 102 -11.78 19.84 0.26
C GLY A 102 -11.59 18.58 -0.58
N PHE A 103 -11.12 17.49 0.03
CA PHE A 103 -11.17 16.15 -0.53
C PHE A 103 -12.20 15.29 0.21
N LYS A 104 -12.71 14.29 -0.48
CA LYS A 104 -13.57 13.26 0.06
C LYS A 104 -12.92 11.89 -0.14
N LEU A 105 -13.01 11.06 0.88
CA LEU A 105 -12.54 9.68 0.84
C LEU A 105 -13.73 8.75 0.66
N GLU A 106 -13.79 8.09 -0.47
CA GLU A 106 -14.85 7.16 -0.83
C GLU A 106 -14.36 5.72 -0.66
N HIS A 107 -15.05 4.92 0.16
CA HIS A 107 -14.84 3.47 0.20
C HIS A 107 -15.49 2.84 -1.04
N LEU A 108 -14.68 2.19 -1.90
CA LEU A 108 -15.17 1.63 -3.17
C LEU A 108 -15.61 0.17 -3.03
N CYS A 109 -14.71 -0.67 -2.52
CA CYS A 109 -14.93 -2.10 -2.35
C CYS A 109 -13.82 -2.73 -1.50
N GLU A 110 -14.02 -3.99 -1.11
CA GLU A 110 -12.99 -4.83 -0.52
C GLU A 110 -12.66 -6.00 -1.46
N LEU A 111 -11.40 -6.38 -1.56
CA LEU A 111 -10.93 -7.49 -2.39
C LEU A 111 -10.78 -8.78 -1.58
N PRO A 112 -10.77 -9.97 -2.21
CA PRO A 112 -10.57 -11.25 -1.53
C PRO A 112 -9.38 -11.26 -0.57
N THR A 113 -9.55 -11.94 0.55
CA THR A 113 -8.55 -12.04 1.63
C THR A 113 -7.34 -12.82 1.14
N ASN A 114 -6.14 -12.29 1.37
CA ASN A 114 -4.88 -12.93 1.03
C ASN A 114 -4.27 -13.59 2.28
N LEU A 115 -3.60 -14.73 2.12
CA LEU A 115 -2.96 -15.45 3.21
C LEU A 115 -1.44 -15.30 3.16
N ALA A 116 -0.85 -14.72 4.21
CA ALA A 116 0.60 -14.62 4.32
C ALA A 116 1.22 -15.98 4.69
N LYS A 117 2.51 -16.17 4.37
CA LYS A 117 3.29 -17.32 4.89
C LYS A 117 3.35 -17.37 6.42
N THR A 118 3.17 -16.23 7.06
CA THR A 118 3.04 -16.10 8.52
C THR A 118 1.65 -16.44 9.02
N GLU A 119 0.77 -16.91 8.13
CA GLU A 119 -0.61 -17.31 8.40
C GLU A 119 -1.49 -16.14 8.89
N LEU A 120 -1.15 -14.93 8.41
CA LEU A 120 -1.93 -13.70 8.60
C LEU A 120 -2.89 -13.55 7.42
N ALA A 121 -4.17 -13.43 7.71
CA ALA A 121 -5.23 -13.18 6.73
C ALA A 121 -5.39 -11.66 6.54
N VAL A 122 -5.03 -11.18 5.36
CA VAL A 122 -4.97 -9.75 5.03
C VAL A 122 -6.09 -9.41 4.06
N ARG A 123 -6.99 -8.51 4.46
CA ARG A 123 -8.12 -8.04 3.65
C ARG A 123 -7.80 -6.69 3.00
N PRO A 124 -7.68 -6.59 1.67
CA PRO A 124 -7.45 -5.32 0.99
C PRO A 124 -8.73 -4.50 0.86
N CYS A 125 -8.72 -3.26 1.31
CA CYS A 125 -9.81 -2.30 1.17
C CYS A 125 -9.41 -1.22 0.16
N VAL A 126 -10.26 -0.94 -0.83
CA VAL A 126 -9.98 0.03 -1.89
C VAL A 126 -10.74 1.32 -1.63
N ALA A 127 -10.03 2.43 -1.64
CA ALA A 127 -10.62 3.75 -1.44
C ALA A 127 -10.16 4.74 -2.51
N PHE A 128 -11.01 5.71 -2.82
CA PHE A 128 -10.68 6.81 -3.70
C PHE A 128 -10.70 8.15 -2.96
N LEU A 129 -9.59 8.87 -3.04
CA LEU A 129 -9.44 10.23 -2.54
C LEU A 129 -9.60 11.19 -3.71
N GLY A 130 -10.76 11.86 -3.76
CA GLY A 130 -11.12 12.78 -4.83
C GLY A 130 -11.55 14.14 -4.29
N PRO A 131 -11.70 15.16 -5.16
CA PRO A 131 -12.20 16.47 -4.74
C PRO A 131 -13.62 16.35 -4.19
N ASP A 132 -13.90 17.04 -3.08
CA ASP A 132 -15.23 17.14 -2.51
C ASP A 132 -16.07 18.13 -3.33
N ARG A 133 -16.88 17.58 -4.25
CA ARG A 133 -17.78 18.36 -5.11
C ARG A 133 -18.97 18.98 -4.36
N GLY A 134 -19.16 18.65 -3.08
CA GLY A 134 -20.19 19.21 -2.20
C GLY A 134 -19.71 20.42 -1.38
N SER A 135 -18.41 20.70 -1.35
CA SER A 135 -17.85 21.82 -0.59
C SER A 135 -18.04 23.14 -1.34
N SER A 136 -18.88 24.02 -0.81
CA SER A 136 -19.17 25.37 -1.32
C SER A 136 -18.01 26.36 -1.12
N ILE A 137 -16.77 25.94 -1.40
CA ILE A 137 -15.62 26.83 -1.39
C ILE A 137 -15.67 27.67 -2.68
N ASN A 138 -15.79 28.98 -2.51
CA ASN A 138 -15.87 29.98 -3.57
C ASN A 138 -14.91 29.66 -4.74
N PRO A 139 -15.39 29.65 -6.00
CA PRO A 139 -14.59 29.27 -7.18
C PRO A 139 -13.51 30.28 -7.59
N ALA A 140 -13.18 31.26 -6.73
CA ALA A 140 -12.23 32.33 -7.03
C ALA A 140 -10.80 32.07 -6.51
N SER A 141 -10.54 30.99 -5.77
CA SER A 141 -9.19 30.73 -5.21
C SER A 141 -8.72 29.27 -5.15
N SER A 142 -9.44 28.31 -5.76
CA SER A 142 -9.18 26.89 -5.58
C SER A 142 -8.60 26.21 -6.83
N GLU A 143 -7.41 26.63 -7.25
CA GLU A 143 -6.50 25.76 -8.00
C GLU A 143 -5.90 24.71 -7.05
N VAL A 144 -6.72 23.75 -6.64
CA VAL A 144 -6.25 22.56 -5.92
C VAL A 144 -5.52 21.68 -6.95
N SER A 145 -4.21 21.87 -7.09
CA SER A 145 -3.37 21.15 -8.05
C SER A 145 -3.05 19.73 -7.57
N ASN A 146 -2.62 18.81 -8.44
CA ASN A 146 -2.29 17.43 -8.05
C ASN A 146 -1.08 17.34 -7.10
N ALA A 147 -0.18 18.32 -7.17
CA ALA A 147 0.84 18.54 -6.16
C ALA A 147 0.21 18.73 -4.77
N SER A 148 -0.99 19.31 -4.67
CA SER A 148 -1.68 19.51 -3.39
C SER A 148 -2.18 18.20 -2.74
N VAL A 149 -2.50 17.11 -3.44
CA VAL A 149 -2.81 15.83 -2.75
C VAL A 149 -1.53 15.25 -2.14
N GLU A 150 -0.47 15.17 -2.96
CA GLU A 150 0.83 14.65 -2.54
C GLU A 150 1.52 15.54 -1.48
N GLU A 151 1.24 16.85 -1.44
CA GLU A 151 1.84 17.82 -0.51
C GLU A 151 0.94 18.19 0.69
N THR A 152 -0.40 18.24 0.52
CA THR A 152 -1.34 18.78 1.54
C THR A 152 -1.95 17.71 2.42
N LEU A 153 -2.19 16.50 1.88
CA LEU A 153 -2.85 15.40 2.61
C LEU A 153 -1.86 14.33 3.08
N ILE A 154 -0.70 14.26 2.43
CA ILE A 154 0.43 13.42 2.83
C ILE A 154 1.51 14.42 3.29
N PRO A 155 1.67 14.82 4.59
CA PRO A 155 1.97 13.87 5.67
C PRO A 155 1.67 14.30 7.15
N ARG A 156 1.38 13.31 7.98
CA ARG A 156 2.00 13.15 9.33
C ARG A 156 2.44 11.70 9.46
N LEU A 157 3.70 11.41 9.12
CA LEU A 157 4.25 10.07 9.27
C LEU A 157 4.48 9.76 10.76
N ASP A 158 4.18 8.54 11.20
CA ASP A 158 4.80 8.00 12.41
C ASP A 158 6.19 7.43 12.05
N PRO A 159 7.29 8.10 12.44
CA PRO A 159 8.64 7.65 12.12
C PRO A 159 9.02 6.31 12.77
N LYS A 160 8.24 5.80 13.74
CA LYS A 160 8.46 4.48 14.34
C LYS A 160 8.13 3.36 13.37
N GLU A 161 7.10 3.53 12.53
CA GLU A 161 6.57 2.45 11.69
C GLU A 161 6.89 2.67 10.21
N VAL A 162 6.87 3.92 9.74
CA VAL A 162 7.06 4.27 8.34
C VAL A 162 8.32 5.11 8.14
N ALA A 163 9.26 4.61 7.34
CA ALA A 163 10.45 5.33 6.95
C ALA A 163 10.20 6.32 5.79
N ALA A 164 9.28 6.00 4.89
CA ALA A 164 8.91 6.86 3.77
C ALA A 164 7.52 6.51 3.21
N VAL A 165 6.87 7.50 2.60
CA VAL A 165 5.67 7.32 1.77
C VAL A 165 6.02 7.72 0.34
N PHE A 166 5.52 6.96 -0.62
CA PHE A 166 5.64 7.27 -2.04
C PHE A 166 4.39 6.80 -2.79
N THR A 167 4.29 7.19 -4.05
CA THR A 167 3.13 6.89 -4.90
C THR A 167 3.58 6.13 -6.13
N ALA A 168 2.75 5.23 -6.65
CA ALA A 168 3.02 4.46 -7.86
C ALA A 168 1.85 4.55 -8.85
N PRO A 169 2.12 4.59 -10.17
CA PRO A 169 1.05 4.55 -11.18
C PRO A 169 0.30 3.21 -11.08
N PHE A 170 -1.00 3.27 -10.78
CA PHE A 170 -1.78 2.08 -10.42
C PHE A 170 -1.98 1.13 -11.60
N HIS A 171 -2.15 1.67 -12.82
CA HIS A 171 -2.28 0.85 -14.03
C HIS A 171 -1.01 0.04 -14.35
N ASN A 172 0.18 0.56 -14.01
CA ASN A 172 1.45 -0.10 -14.33
C ASN A 172 1.64 -1.47 -13.66
N PHE A 173 0.85 -1.80 -12.64
CA PHE A 173 0.84 -3.15 -12.07
C PHE A 173 0.23 -4.20 -13.02
N LEU A 174 -0.26 -3.81 -14.20
CA LEU A 174 -0.62 -4.72 -15.30
C LEU A 174 0.42 -4.75 -16.43
N ARG A 175 1.40 -3.83 -16.39
CA ARG A 175 2.35 -3.61 -17.47
C ARG A 175 3.67 -4.32 -17.24
N LYS A 176 4.24 -4.87 -18.30
CA LYS A 176 5.56 -5.50 -18.26
C LYS A 176 6.69 -4.46 -18.29
N GLU A 177 6.46 -3.36 -18.98
CA GLU A 177 7.40 -2.25 -19.13
C GLU A 177 6.95 -1.02 -18.32
N TRP A 178 7.89 -0.10 -18.07
CA TRP A 178 7.60 1.14 -17.37
C TRP A 178 6.81 2.09 -18.27
N GLU A 179 5.57 2.41 -17.89
CA GLU A 179 4.73 3.43 -18.53
C GLU A 179 4.48 4.58 -17.55
N GLY A 180 5.34 5.60 -17.55
CA GLY A 180 5.16 6.70 -16.60
C GLY A 180 5.79 8.00 -17.10
N ASN A 181 5.24 9.12 -16.63
CA ASN A 181 5.73 10.46 -16.95
C ASN A 181 7.05 10.81 -16.22
N GLY A 182 7.62 9.87 -15.46
CA GLY A 182 8.85 10.02 -14.68
C GLY A 182 10.00 9.14 -15.18
N PRO A 183 11.20 9.28 -14.59
CA PRO A 183 12.37 8.52 -14.99
C PRO A 183 12.11 7.01 -14.83
N ALA A 184 12.54 6.22 -15.82
CA ALA A 184 12.46 4.77 -15.75
C ALA A 184 13.37 4.22 -14.64
N PRO A 185 13.14 2.97 -14.18
CA PRO A 185 13.95 2.37 -13.13
C PRO A 185 15.42 2.25 -13.58
N VAL A 186 16.34 2.57 -12.67
CA VAL A 186 17.78 2.46 -12.89
C VAL A 186 18.48 1.75 -11.74
N GLN A 187 19.54 1.03 -12.05
CA GLN A 187 20.43 0.39 -11.10
C GLN A 187 21.37 1.43 -10.45
N LYS A 188 22.05 1.03 -9.37
CA LYS A 188 23.01 1.90 -8.65
C LYS A 188 24.17 2.39 -9.53
N ASP A 189 24.53 1.63 -10.56
CA ASP A 189 25.57 1.96 -11.54
C ASP A 189 25.05 2.83 -12.71
N GLY A 190 23.78 3.24 -12.68
CA GLY A 190 23.13 4.05 -13.70
C GLY A 190 22.60 3.26 -14.91
N ARG A 191 22.78 1.93 -14.94
CA ARG A 191 22.21 1.11 -16.03
C ARG A 191 20.69 0.99 -15.90
N PRO A 192 19.96 0.81 -17.01
CA PRO A 192 18.52 0.55 -16.96
C PRO A 192 18.18 -0.66 -16.08
N GLU A 193 17.14 -0.53 -15.26
CA GLU A 193 16.51 -1.60 -14.48
C GLU A 193 15.13 -1.91 -15.07
N LYS A 194 14.72 -3.18 -15.05
CA LYS A 194 13.40 -3.57 -15.55
C LYS A 194 12.34 -3.15 -14.56
N TRP A 195 11.22 -2.62 -15.04
CA TRP A 195 10.05 -2.36 -14.21
C TRP A 195 9.55 -3.62 -13.52
N TYR A 196 9.39 -4.72 -14.27
CA TYR A 196 8.82 -5.96 -13.76
C TYR A 196 9.76 -7.16 -13.93
N ARG A 197 9.84 -7.99 -12.89
CA ARG A 197 10.44 -9.33 -12.92
C ARG A 197 9.53 -10.32 -12.21
N GLY A 198 9.03 -11.29 -12.97
CA GLY A 198 8.24 -12.39 -12.44
C GLY A 198 9.07 -13.66 -12.33
N ALA A 199 8.83 -14.44 -11.27
CA ALA A 199 9.33 -15.80 -11.17
C ALA A 199 8.22 -16.72 -10.67
N TRP A 200 8.09 -17.90 -11.27
CA TRP A 200 7.27 -18.94 -10.68
C TRP A 200 7.99 -19.51 -9.47
N THR A 201 7.30 -19.51 -8.35
CA THR A 201 7.75 -20.15 -7.12
C THR A 201 6.77 -21.25 -6.77
N ASP A 202 7.31 -22.44 -6.50
CA ASP A 202 6.47 -23.56 -6.07
C ASP A 202 6.04 -23.33 -4.62
N TRP A 203 4.79 -22.93 -4.47
CA TRP A 203 4.14 -22.76 -3.18
C TRP A 203 2.81 -23.53 -3.24
N HIS A 204 2.65 -24.58 -2.42
CA HIS A 204 1.41 -25.39 -2.33
C HIS A 204 1.05 -26.29 -3.53
N GLU A 205 2.00 -26.94 -4.22
CA GLU A 205 1.69 -27.75 -5.43
C GLU A 205 1.01 -26.93 -6.56
N SER A 206 0.77 -25.63 -6.33
CA SER A 206 0.26 -24.61 -7.22
C SER A 206 1.41 -23.68 -7.55
N ARG A 207 1.54 -23.30 -8.82
CA ARG A 207 2.59 -22.34 -9.18
C ARG A 207 2.12 -20.99 -8.70
N TRP A 208 2.86 -20.39 -7.76
CA TRP A 208 2.61 -19.03 -7.33
C TRP A 208 3.52 -18.09 -8.09
N ARG A 209 2.93 -17.08 -8.72
CA ARG A 209 3.73 -16.06 -9.38
C ARG A 209 4.23 -15.06 -8.35
N MET A 210 5.55 -15.06 -8.14
CA MET A 210 6.22 -14.00 -7.40
C MET A 210 6.41 -12.80 -8.33
N HIS A 211 5.68 -11.72 -8.05
CA HIS A 211 5.81 -10.45 -8.77
C HIS A 211 6.87 -9.58 -8.07
N ASN A 212 7.75 -8.97 -8.84
CA ASN A 212 8.69 -7.95 -8.36
C ASN A 212 8.59 -6.74 -9.28
N PHE A 213 8.19 -5.61 -8.73
CA PHE A 213 8.20 -4.32 -9.41
C PHE A 213 9.26 -3.42 -8.81
N TYR A 214 9.92 -2.62 -9.64
CA TYR A 214 11.02 -1.76 -9.24
C TYR A 214 10.62 -0.30 -9.49
N MET A 215 10.05 0.34 -8.48
CA MET A 215 9.63 1.73 -8.56
C MET A 215 10.83 2.66 -8.52
N PRO A 216 11.04 3.54 -9.52
CA PRO A 216 12.10 4.54 -9.48
C PRO A 216 11.94 5.44 -8.26
N ARG A 217 13.02 5.69 -7.53
CA ARG A 217 13.06 6.76 -6.53
C ARG A 217 13.32 8.08 -7.27
N ILE A 218 12.36 8.99 -7.26
CA ILE A 218 12.52 10.31 -7.89
C ILE A 218 13.55 11.11 -7.07
N PRO A 219 14.69 11.53 -7.67
CA PRO A 219 15.63 12.42 -7.00
C PRO A 219 14.91 13.73 -6.67
N HIS A 220 14.93 14.14 -5.40
CA HIS A 220 14.24 15.33 -4.88
C HIS A 220 12.73 15.27 -4.70
N SER A 221 12.06 14.11 -4.88
CA SER A 221 10.83 13.93 -4.12
C SER A 221 11.23 14.03 -2.65
N PRO A 222 10.66 14.96 -1.86
CA PRO A 222 10.79 14.84 -0.43
C PRO A 222 10.12 13.50 -0.13
N SER A 223 10.88 12.43 0.05
CA SER A 223 10.49 11.40 0.99
C SER A 223 10.37 12.18 2.29
N LEU A 224 9.13 12.57 2.61
CA LEU A 224 8.75 13.61 3.59
C LEU A 224 9.07 13.14 5.02
N VAL A 225 10.33 12.82 5.28
CA VAL A 225 10.87 12.65 6.63
C VAL A 225 11.02 14.05 7.21
N ARG A 226 9.92 14.60 7.72
CA ARG A 226 10.00 15.83 8.50
C ARG A 226 10.56 15.47 9.88
N LYS A 227 11.70 16.07 10.24
CA LYS A 227 12.27 15.98 11.59
C LYS A 227 11.23 16.44 12.62
N PRO A 228 11.14 15.82 13.81
CA PRO A 228 10.23 16.26 14.85
C PRO A 228 10.56 17.71 15.23
N SER A 229 9.58 18.60 15.09
CA SER A 229 9.68 20.01 15.46
C SER A 229 9.77 20.13 16.98
N GLN A 230 10.91 20.60 17.48
CA GLN A 230 11.01 21.12 18.85
C GLN A 230 10.18 22.40 18.93
N SER A 231 9.09 22.36 19.70
CA SER A 231 8.33 23.52 20.11
C SER A 231 8.94 24.11 21.39
N ALA A 232 9.51 25.32 21.29
CA ALA A 232 9.55 26.36 22.33
C ALA A 232 10.22 27.63 21.77
N GLU A 233 9.46 28.72 21.65
CA GLU A 233 9.98 30.10 21.50
C GLU A 233 10.21 30.76 22.89
N PRO A 234 10.68 32.01 22.98
CA PRO A 234 11.86 32.63 22.36
C PRO A 234 12.76 33.27 23.42
N LEU A 235 14.01 33.63 23.12
CA LEU A 235 14.74 34.69 23.83
C LEU A 235 15.89 35.21 22.95
N ALA A 236 16.03 36.53 22.96
CA ALA A 236 16.87 37.29 22.05
C ALA A 236 18.38 37.20 22.38
N ASP A 237 19.15 37.45 21.31
CA ASP A 237 20.34 38.30 21.25
C ASP A 237 21.72 37.64 21.00
N ASN A 238 22.39 38.25 20.02
CA ASN A 238 23.80 38.24 19.63
C ASN A 238 24.39 37.09 18.78
N MET A 239 24.91 37.54 17.63
CA MET A 239 25.66 36.81 16.60
C MET A 239 27.01 36.28 17.10
N GLU A 240 27.31 35.00 16.82
CA GLU A 240 28.59 34.52 16.25
C GLU A 240 28.36 33.20 15.48
N PRO A 241 29.15 32.89 14.43
CA PRO A 241 28.86 31.81 13.49
C PRO A 241 29.27 30.45 14.06
N SER A 242 28.31 29.71 14.63
CA SER A 242 28.55 28.34 15.09
C SER A 242 28.57 27.33 13.93
N LYS A 243 29.56 26.45 14.00
CA LYS A 243 29.94 25.43 13.02
C LYS A 243 28.77 24.58 12.53
N GLY A 244 28.52 24.66 11.22
CA GLY A 244 28.05 23.61 10.31
C GLY A 244 27.11 22.56 10.89
N ASP A 245 25.82 22.71 10.56
CA ASP A 245 24.81 21.65 10.60
C ASP A 245 25.33 20.35 9.97
N ALA A 246 25.83 19.44 10.81
CA ALA A 246 26.14 18.09 10.38
C ALA A 246 24.82 17.41 10.01
N ARG A 247 24.58 17.23 8.71
CA ARG A 247 23.48 16.38 8.22
C ARG A 247 23.58 15.01 8.91
N PRO A 248 22.47 14.45 9.43
CA PRO A 248 22.49 13.09 9.94
C PRO A 248 22.97 12.14 8.83
N ALA A 249 23.72 11.11 9.21
CA ALA A 249 24.27 10.15 8.27
C ALA A 249 23.16 9.54 7.40
N PRO A 250 23.36 9.39 6.07
CA PRO A 250 22.35 8.83 5.18
C PRO A 250 21.96 7.43 5.63
N THR A 251 20.65 7.17 5.68
CA THR A 251 20.10 5.85 6.00
C THR A 251 20.29 4.89 4.81
N ALA A 252 20.19 3.57 5.05
CA ALA A 252 20.29 2.58 3.97
C ALA A 252 19.27 2.82 2.83
N ILE A 253 18.12 3.40 3.16
CA ILE A 253 17.04 3.76 2.22
C ILE A 253 17.45 4.93 1.32
N ASP A 254 18.26 5.87 1.82
CA ASP A 254 18.74 7.02 1.05
C ASP A 254 19.70 6.63 -0.09
N SER A 255 20.28 5.42 -0.01
CA SER A 255 21.15 4.85 -1.04
C SER A 255 20.43 4.07 -2.15
N LEU A 256 19.11 3.93 -2.06
CA LEU A 256 18.32 3.15 -3.03
C LEU A 256 17.97 3.98 -4.25
N THR A 257 18.18 3.43 -5.44
CA THR A 257 17.71 4.01 -6.71
C THR A 257 16.28 3.59 -7.04
N THR A 258 15.81 2.48 -6.47
CA THR A 258 14.47 1.94 -6.68
C THR A 258 13.89 1.34 -5.41
N PHE A 259 12.56 1.43 -5.24
CA PHE A 259 11.81 0.68 -4.25
C PHE A 259 11.28 -0.63 -4.86
N ARG A 260 11.63 -1.75 -4.25
CA ARG A 260 11.15 -3.07 -4.69
C ARG A 260 9.80 -3.39 -4.06
N ILE A 261 8.78 -3.53 -4.88
CA ILE A 261 7.43 -3.94 -4.50
C ILE A 261 7.28 -5.42 -4.85
N PHE A 262 7.09 -6.29 -3.87
CA PHE A 262 7.09 -7.74 -4.09
C PHE A 262 6.18 -8.48 -3.09
N GLY A 263 6.07 -9.79 -3.26
CA GLY A 263 5.32 -10.65 -2.34
C GLY A 263 3.83 -10.34 -2.35
N MET A 264 3.21 -10.38 -1.18
CA MET A 264 1.76 -10.16 -1.03
C MET A 264 1.36 -8.75 -1.50
N THR A 265 2.13 -7.71 -1.19
CA THR A 265 1.84 -6.33 -1.63
C THR A 265 1.71 -6.26 -3.15
N ALA A 266 2.69 -6.82 -3.88
CA ALA A 266 2.65 -6.85 -5.34
C ALA A 266 1.48 -7.69 -5.87
N ARG A 267 1.16 -8.80 -5.21
CA ARG A 267 0.00 -9.64 -5.59
C ARG A 267 -1.31 -8.87 -5.45
N ILE A 268 -1.53 -8.25 -4.29
CA ILE A 268 -2.73 -7.44 -4.01
C ILE A 268 -2.87 -6.32 -5.05
N LEU A 269 -1.78 -5.64 -5.39
CA LEU A 269 -1.81 -4.55 -6.38
C LEU A 269 -2.15 -5.04 -7.79
N VAL A 270 -1.60 -6.19 -8.21
CA VAL A 270 -1.96 -6.82 -9.49
C VAL A 270 -3.44 -7.19 -9.51
N ASP A 271 -3.93 -7.88 -8.49
CA ASP A 271 -5.33 -8.31 -8.38
C ASP A 271 -6.29 -7.09 -8.34
N ALA A 272 -5.93 -6.04 -7.60
CA ALA A 272 -6.70 -4.80 -7.55
C ALA A 272 -6.74 -4.08 -8.91
N ALA A 273 -5.60 -4.01 -9.61
CA ALA A 273 -5.54 -3.39 -10.92
C ALA A 273 -6.33 -4.18 -11.97
N ARG A 274 -6.31 -5.52 -11.91
CA ARG A 274 -7.12 -6.39 -12.79
C ARG A 274 -8.60 -6.10 -12.63
N VAL A 275 -9.10 -6.05 -11.39
CA VAL A 275 -10.50 -5.70 -11.10
C VAL A 275 -10.84 -4.29 -11.57
N ALA A 276 -9.97 -3.31 -11.28
CA ALA A 276 -10.22 -1.92 -11.62
C ALA A 276 -10.26 -1.71 -13.15
N TYR A 277 -9.23 -2.12 -13.87
CA TYR A 277 -9.14 -1.85 -15.30
C TYR A 277 -9.88 -2.86 -16.16
N GLY A 278 -10.28 -4.02 -15.62
CA GLY A 278 -10.92 -5.08 -16.38
C GLY A 278 -9.98 -5.69 -17.42
N GLU A 279 -8.69 -5.72 -17.10
CA GLU A 279 -7.59 -6.08 -17.98
C GLU A 279 -6.73 -7.15 -17.31
N GLU A 280 -6.22 -8.12 -18.08
CA GLU A 280 -5.23 -9.07 -17.59
C GLU A 280 -3.80 -8.52 -17.73
N PRO A 281 -2.87 -8.86 -16.83
CA PRO A 281 -1.49 -8.40 -16.92
C PRO A 281 -0.78 -8.93 -18.17
N GLU A 282 0.17 -8.16 -18.70
CA GLU A 282 1.05 -8.52 -19.83
C GLU A 282 2.08 -9.62 -19.50
N PHE A 283 1.99 -10.18 -18.30
CA PHE A 283 2.87 -11.19 -17.77
C PHE A 283 2.08 -12.31 -17.11
N GLU A 284 2.73 -13.45 -16.96
CA GLU A 284 2.17 -14.59 -16.24
C GLU A 284 1.76 -14.20 -14.81
N HIS A 285 0.60 -14.69 -14.36
CA HIS A 285 0.00 -14.41 -13.06
C HIS A 285 -0.87 -15.62 -12.64
N ASN A 286 -1.32 -15.67 -11.39
CA ASN A 286 -2.32 -16.68 -11.00
C ASN A 286 -3.72 -16.19 -11.38
N SER A 287 -4.57 -17.07 -11.92
CA SER A 287 -5.89 -16.71 -12.44
C SER A 287 -6.90 -16.25 -11.38
N HIS A 288 -6.84 -16.79 -10.16
CA HIS A 288 -7.77 -16.45 -9.07
C HIS A 288 -7.40 -15.14 -8.37
N HIS A 289 -8.29 -14.63 -7.50
CA HIS A 289 -8.04 -13.45 -6.65
C HIS A 289 -8.05 -13.88 -5.19
N GLY A 290 -7.03 -13.47 -4.43
CA GLY A 290 -6.86 -13.85 -3.01
C GLY A 290 -6.91 -15.36 -2.75
N ASP A 291 -7.12 -15.72 -1.49
CA ASP A 291 -6.87 -17.06 -0.93
C ASP A 291 -8.03 -17.59 -0.08
N GLU A 292 -9.25 -17.10 -0.30
CA GLU A 292 -10.44 -17.43 0.52
C GLU A 292 -10.64 -18.94 0.69
N GLU A 293 -10.50 -19.73 -0.38
CA GLU A 293 -10.62 -21.19 -0.34
C GLU A 293 -9.54 -21.85 0.52
N ILE A 294 -8.28 -21.41 0.39
CA ILE A 294 -7.16 -21.91 1.18
C ILE A 294 -7.38 -21.60 2.66
N ILE A 295 -7.84 -20.38 2.97
CA ILE A 295 -8.14 -19.96 4.35
C ILE A 295 -9.27 -20.82 4.94
N ALA A 296 -10.35 -21.04 4.18
CA ALA A 296 -11.47 -21.87 4.61
C ALA A 296 -11.01 -23.30 4.97
N ASN A 297 -10.18 -23.89 4.12
CA ASN A 297 -9.67 -25.24 4.34
C ASN A 297 -8.73 -25.33 5.54
N LEU A 298 -7.88 -24.33 5.76
CA LEU A 298 -7.01 -24.27 6.94
C LEU A 298 -7.77 -24.03 8.25
N LEU A 299 -8.89 -23.31 8.20
CA LEU A 299 -9.82 -23.20 9.34
C LEU A 299 -10.46 -24.54 9.66
N LYS A 300 -10.98 -25.27 8.66
CA LYS A 300 -11.56 -26.62 8.84
C LYS A 300 -10.58 -27.60 9.47
N MET A 301 -9.30 -27.52 9.10
CA MET A 301 -8.22 -28.33 9.68
C MET A 301 -7.85 -27.95 11.14
N GLY A 302 -8.32 -26.81 11.64
CA GLY A 302 -7.88 -26.26 12.94
C GLY A 302 -6.47 -25.68 12.92
N ARG A 303 -5.89 -25.41 11.74
CA ARG A 303 -4.52 -24.85 11.59
C ARG A 303 -4.45 -23.37 11.96
N LEU A 304 -5.49 -22.61 11.62
CA LEU A 304 -5.60 -21.18 11.92
C LEU A 304 -6.22 -20.95 13.31
N SER A 305 -5.73 -21.63 14.34
CA SER A 305 -6.15 -21.42 15.73
C SER A 305 -5.50 -20.17 16.35
N GLU A 306 -6.04 -19.70 17.49
CA GLU A 306 -5.55 -18.50 18.20
C GLU A 306 -4.09 -18.62 18.66
N GLN A 307 -3.71 -19.81 19.14
CA GLN A 307 -2.35 -20.09 19.60
C GLN A 307 -1.49 -20.60 18.44
N ARG A 308 -0.47 -19.82 18.07
CA ARG A 308 0.54 -20.27 17.13
C ARG A 308 1.45 -21.28 17.82
N LYS A 309 1.45 -22.53 17.36
CA LYS A 309 2.42 -23.53 17.82
C LYS A 309 3.83 -23.09 17.39
N GLN A 310 4.68 -22.83 18.38
CA GLN A 310 6.01 -22.27 18.16
C GLN A 310 6.87 -23.24 17.33
N GLY A 311 7.47 -22.74 16.25
CA GLY A 311 8.28 -23.54 15.31
C GLY A 311 7.49 -24.14 14.13
N GLU A 312 6.16 -24.11 14.15
CA GLU A 312 5.38 -24.57 13.01
C GLU A 312 5.33 -23.49 11.91
N MET A 313 5.91 -23.82 10.76
CA MET A 313 5.73 -23.06 9.52
C MET A 313 4.60 -23.65 8.70
N LEU A 314 3.93 -22.82 7.91
CA LEU A 314 2.98 -23.28 6.91
C LEU A 314 3.77 -24.02 5.79
N THR A 315 3.95 -25.33 5.95
CA THR A 315 4.74 -26.17 5.03
C THR A 315 3.91 -26.67 3.86
N LYS A 316 4.58 -27.08 2.77
CA LYS A 316 3.93 -27.68 1.60
C LYS A 316 3.01 -28.85 1.98
N GLN A 317 3.38 -29.65 2.99
CA GLN A 317 2.61 -30.80 3.44
C GLN A 317 1.29 -30.40 4.12
N VAL A 318 1.32 -29.43 5.04
CA VAL A 318 0.12 -28.93 5.74
C VAL A 318 -0.92 -28.40 4.74
N LEU A 319 -0.44 -27.70 3.72
CA LEU A 319 -1.28 -27.10 2.70
C LEU A 319 -1.88 -28.13 1.74
N ARG A 320 -1.15 -29.21 1.47
CA ARG A 320 -1.64 -30.36 0.72
C ARG A 320 -2.70 -31.14 1.49
N GLU A 321 -2.58 -31.22 2.80
CA GLU A 321 -3.62 -31.81 3.64
C GLU A 321 -4.87 -30.92 3.64
N ALA A 322 -4.70 -29.59 3.61
CA ALA A 322 -5.81 -28.63 3.51
C ALA A 322 -6.57 -28.73 2.19
N SER A 323 -5.90 -28.89 1.04
CA SER A 323 -6.56 -28.96 -0.26
C SER A 323 -7.41 -30.21 -0.47
N LYS A 324 -7.34 -31.19 0.45
CA LYS A 324 -8.14 -32.43 0.42
C LYS A 324 -9.40 -32.36 1.31
N MET A 325 -9.64 -31.24 1.99
CA MET A 325 -10.81 -30.98 2.85
C MET A 325 -11.89 -30.15 2.16
#